data_AF-A0A7W1JZ76-F1
#
_entry.id   AF-A0A7W1JZ76-F1
#
_cell.length_a   1.000
_cell.length_b   1.000
_cell.length_c   1.000
_cell.angle_alpha   90.00
_cell.angle_beta   90.00
_cell.angle_gamma   90.00
#
_symmetry.space_group_name_H-M   'P 1'
#
loop_
_entity.id
_entity.type
_entity.pdbx_description
1 polymer ?
#
loop_
_entity_poly.entity_id
_entity_poly.type
_entity_poly.pdbx_seq_one_letter_code
_entity_poly.pdbx_strand_id
1 'polypeptide(L)'
;MGQIASILDCERVRGSVSASVDGELSEVEAAGLEAHLASCESCRLYAADSAETARLLRGAPLEQLGFTIALPSRFAVARQLQVAAAAAAIAATVGLSAVVGTLGSARTTSGDAQALAGASEPIALRNPEAELKLLQRATGSRSRLAIHARQAL
;
A
#
# COMPACT_ATOMS: atom_id res chain seq x y z
N MET A 1 -37.12 -7.08 19.05
CA MET A 1 -35.83 -7.64 18.59
C MET A 1 -35.48 -7.30 17.12
N GLY A 2 -36.40 -6.82 16.27
CA GLY A 2 -36.10 -6.54 14.85
C GLY A 2 -35.34 -5.25 14.51
N GLN A 3 -35.40 -4.21 15.35
CA GLN A 3 -34.76 -2.91 15.04
C GLN A 3 -33.22 -2.96 15.09
N ILE A 4 -32.63 -3.70 16.04
CA ILE A 4 -31.17 -3.82 16.15
C ILE A 4 -30.60 -4.58 14.94
N ALA A 5 -31.28 -5.64 14.48
CA ALA A 5 -30.89 -6.38 13.29
C ALA A 5 -30.92 -5.51 12.03
N SER A 6 -31.94 -4.64 11.89
CA SER A 6 -32.04 -3.68 10.78
C SER A 6 -30.92 -2.63 10.82
N ILE A 7 -30.50 -2.17 12.00
CA ILE A 7 -29.38 -1.22 12.14
C ILE A 7 -28.05 -1.88 11.74
N LEU A 8 -27.78 -3.09 12.23
CA LEU A 8 -26.56 -3.82 11.88
C LEU A 8 -26.48 -4.14 10.38
N ASP A 9 -27.62 -4.40 9.75
CA ASP A 9 -27.71 -4.59 8.29
C ASP A 9 -27.41 -3.29 7.54
N CYS A 10 -27.97 -2.15 7.99
CA CYS A 10 -27.67 -0.84 7.40
C CYS A 10 -26.19 -0.48 7.51
N GLU A 11 -25.55 -0.73 8.66
CA GLU A 11 -24.12 -0.46 8.85
C GLU A 11 -23.25 -1.32 7.92
N ARG A 12 -23.59 -2.60 7.74
CA ARG A 12 -22.91 -3.45 6.75
C ARG A 12 -23.06 -2.87 5.34
N VAL A 13 -24.28 -2.49 4.97
CA VAL A 13 -24.59 -1.93 3.65
C VAL A 13 -23.86 -0.62 3.41
N ARG A 14 -23.71 0.24 4.43
CA ARG A 14 -22.89 1.46 4.34
C ARG A 14 -21.41 1.15 4.07
N GLY A 15 -20.89 0.05 4.62
CA GLY A 15 -19.58 -0.49 4.26
C GLY A 15 -19.51 -0.86 2.78
N SER A 16 -20.51 -1.58 2.26
CA SER A 16 -20.62 -1.93 0.84
C SER A 16 -20.75 -0.69 -0.07
N VAL A 17 -21.43 0.37 0.38
CA VAL A 17 -21.49 1.66 -0.34
C VAL A 17 -20.09 2.29 -0.43
N SER A 18 -19.30 2.26 0.64
CA SER A 18 -17.91 2.77 0.56
C SER A 18 -17.10 1.97 -0.46
N ALA A 19 -17.17 0.64 -0.41
CA ALA A 19 -16.49 -0.22 -1.39
C ALA A 19 -16.97 0.04 -2.82
N SER A 20 -18.26 0.37 -3.03
CA SER A 20 -18.80 0.69 -4.35
C SER A 20 -18.19 1.95 -4.95
N VAL A 21 -18.00 2.98 -4.12
CA VAL A 21 -17.40 4.27 -4.52
C VAL A 21 -15.97 4.10 -5.03
N ASP A 22 -15.26 3.13 -4.46
CA ASP A 22 -13.88 2.77 -4.79
C ASP A 22 -13.79 1.72 -5.91
N GLY A 23 -14.93 1.15 -6.35
CA GLY A 23 -14.99 0.12 -7.39
C GLY A 23 -14.54 -1.26 -6.93
N GLU A 24 -14.63 -1.55 -5.63
CA GLU A 24 -14.13 -2.78 -5.00
C GLU A 24 -15.21 -3.85 -4.77
N LEU A 25 -16.47 -3.59 -5.14
CA LEU A 25 -17.55 -4.57 -4.99
C LEU A 25 -17.46 -5.69 -6.04
N SER A 26 -17.62 -6.94 -5.58
CA SER A 26 -17.96 -8.05 -6.46
C SER A 26 -19.41 -7.97 -6.96
N GLU A 27 -19.74 -8.69 -8.03
CA GLU A 27 -21.09 -8.72 -8.60
C GLU A 27 -22.16 -9.18 -7.59
N VAL A 28 -21.83 -10.14 -6.74
CA VAL A 28 -22.74 -10.67 -5.71
C VAL A 28 -23.01 -9.61 -4.64
N GLU A 29 -21.97 -8.88 -4.22
CA GLU A 29 -22.11 -7.83 -3.22
C GLU A 29 -22.86 -6.62 -3.80
N ALA A 30 -22.65 -6.29 -5.08
CA ALA A 30 -23.41 -5.26 -5.79
C ALA A 30 -24.91 -5.59 -5.84
N ALA A 31 -25.27 -6.83 -6.18
CA ALA A 31 -26.67 -7.26 -6.19
C ALA A 31 -27.30 -7.19 -4.77
N GLY A 32 -26.55 -7.58 -3.74
CA GLY A 32 -26.98 -7.45 -2.34
C GLY A 32 -27.19 -5.98 -1.91
N LEU A 33 -26.28 -5.11 -2.32
CA LEU A 33 -26.39 -3.66 -2.10
C LEU A 33 -27.65 -3.10 -2.78
N GLU A 34 -27.86 -3.38 -4.07
CA GLU A 34 -29.03 -2.93 -4.83
C GLU A 34 -30.35 -3.36 -4.18
N ALA A 35 -30.43 -4.62 -3.70
CA ALA A 35 -31.61 -5.13 -3.01
C ALA A 35 -31.92 -4.35 -1.73
N HIS A 36 -30.91 -4.03 -0.91
CA HIS A 36 -31.12 -3.23 0.29
C HIS A 36 -31.50 -1.78 -0.06
N LEU A 37 -30.84 -1.17 -1.05
CA LEU A 37 -31.15 0.19 -1.51
C LEU A 37 -32.58 0.30 -2.08
N ALA A 38 -33.15 -0.77 -2.64
CA ALA A 38 -34.54 -0.75 -3.09
C ALA A 38 -35.54 -0.56 -1.93
N SER A 39 -35.20 -1.01 -0.71
CA SER A 39 -36.11 -1.01 0.43
C SER A 39 -35.78 0.02 1.53
N CYS A 40 -34.55 0.52 1.60
CA CYS A 40 -34.09 1.41 2.67
C CYS A 40 -33.76 2.82 2.16
N GLU A 41 -34.64 3.80 2.45
CA GLU A 41 -34.44 5.21 2.09
C GLU A 41 -33.18 5.82 2.71
N SER A 42 -32.88 5.50 3.98
CA SER A 42 -31.70 6.06 4.65
C SER A 42 -30.38 5.65 4.01
N CYS A 43 -30.30 4.41 3.51
CA CYS A 43 -29.13 3.90 2.79
C CYS A 43 -29.05 4.46 1.36
N ARG A 44 -30.19 4.74 0.70
CA ARG A 44 -30.21 5.44 -0.60
C ARG A 44 -29.62 6.85 -0.50
N LEU A 45 -30.07 7.62 0.50
CA LEU A 45 -29.58 8.97 0.74
C LEU A 45 -28.07 8.94 1.04
N TYR A 46 -27.64 8.01 1.90
CA TYR A 46 -26.22 7.83 2.20
C TYR A 46 -25.39 7.47 0.96
N ALA A 47 -25.88 6.58 0.10
CA ALA A 47 -25.19 6.19 -1.13
C ALA A 47 -25.04 7.35 -2.12
N ALA A 48 -26.11 8.15 -2.30
CA ALA A 48 -26.07 9.34 -3.14
C ALA A 48 -25.07 10.38 -2.62
N ASP A 49 -25.09 10.66 -1.31
CA ASP A 49 -24.19 11.63 -0.67
C ASP A 49 -22.71 11.18 -0.72
N SER A 50 -22.47 9.89 -0.49
CA SER A 50 -21.12 9.31 -0.59
C SER A 50 -20.57 9.39 -2.02
N ALA A 51 -21.39 9.06 -3.02
CA ALA A 51 -20.99 9.12 -4.42
C ALA A 51 -20.70 10.57 -4.86
N GLU A 52 -21.55 11.52 -4.47
CA GLU A 52 -21.36 12.94 -4.79
C GLU A 52 -20.12 13.51 -4.10
N THR A 53 -19.92 13.20 -2.82
CA THR A 53 -18.71 13.60 -2.08
C THR A 53 -17.45 13.09 -2.75
N ALA A 54 -17.43 11.81 -3.13
CA ALA A 54 -16.29 11.22 -3.83
C ALA A 54 -16.07 11.84 -5.21
N ARG A 55 -17.14 12.20 -5.93
CA ARG A 55 -17.06 12.90 -7.22
C ARG A 55 -16.44 14.29 -7.06
N LEU A 56 -16.89 15.05 -6.06
CA LEU A 56 -16.37 16.39 -5.76
C LEU A 56 -14.90 16.34 -5.36
N LEU A 57 -14.51 15.42 -4.47
CA LEU A 57 -13.12 15.25 -4.05
C LEU A 57 -12.21 14.83 -5.21
N ARG A 58 -12.64 13.87 -6.04
CA ARG A 58 -11.86 13.41 -7.20
C ARG A 58 -11.75 14.47 -8.30
N GLY A 59 -12.75 15.35 -8.42
CA GLY A 59 -12.74 16.45 -9.37
C GLY A 59 -12.04 17.72 -8.88
N ALA A 60 -11.71 17.80 -7.59
CA ALA A 60 -11.06 18.97 -7.03
C ALA A 60 -9.60 19.08 -7.51
N PRO A 61 -9.09 20.30 -7.78
CA PRO A 61 -7.68 20.48 -8.09
C PRO A 61 -6.83 20.06 -6.90
N LEU A 62 -5.68 19.42 -7.18
CA LEU A 62 -4.74 19.02 -6.14
C LEU A 62 -4.17 20.24 -5.43
N GLU A 63 -4.25 20.25 -4.11
CA GLU A 63 -3.66 21.31 -3.29
C GLU A 63 -2.15 21.13 -3.19
N GLN A 64 -1.41 22.20 -3.46
CA GLN A 64 0.04 22.19 -3.32
C GLN A 64 0.43 22.30 -1.85
N LEU A 65 1.14 21.29 -1.33
CA LEU A 65 1.66 21.34 0.04
C LEU A 65 2.72 22.44 0.18
N GLY A 66 2.56 23.31 1.18
CA GLY A 66 3.52 24.35 1.54
C GLY A 66 4.74 23.85 2.34
N PHE A 67 4.87 22.53 2.50
CA PHE A 67 5.96 21.90 3.25
C PHE A 67 6.47 20.64 2.54
N THR A 68 7.72 20.30 2.79
CA THR A 68 8.36 19.10 2.23
C THR A 68 7.96 17.87 3.03
N ILE A 69 7.43 16.84 2.36
CA ILE A 69 7.27 15.51 2.93
C ILE A 69 8.64 14.81 2.92
N ALA A 70 9.23 14.59 4.10
CA ALA A 70 10.46 13.80 4.23
C ALA A 70 10.12 12.30 4.34
N LEU A 71 10.49 11.52 3.33
CA LEU A 71 10.38 10.06 3.37
C LEU A 71 11.61 9.43 4.04
N PRO A 72 11.45 8.37 4.86
CA PRO A 72 12.58 7.72 5.52
C PRO A 72 13.56 7.11 4.50
N SER A 73 14.86 7.39 4.67
CA SER A 73 15.93 7.03 3.71
C SER A 73 16.21 5.53 3.53
N ARG A 74 15.60 4.68 4.36
CA ARG A 74 15.75 3.21 4.28
C ARG A 74 15.45 2.64 2.89
N PHE A 75 14.56 3.29 2.13
CA PHE A 75 14.23 2.90 0.76
C PHE A 75 15.31 3.26 -0.27
N ALA A 76 16.05 4.36 -0.04
CA ALA A 76 17.11 4.78 -0.93
C ALA A 76 18.33 3.85 -0.84
N VAL A 77 18.71 3.46 0.38
CA VAL A 77 19.82 2.52 0.62
C VAL A 77 19.51 1.15 0.03
N ALA A 78 18.29 0.63 0.25
CA ALA A 78 17.88 -0.66 -0.32
C ALA A 78 17.93 -0.64 -1.87
N ARG A 79 17.45 0.43 -2.50
CA ARG A 79 17.50 0.58 -3.96
C ARG A 79 18.92 0.68 -4.51
N GLN A 80 19.80 1.40 -3.81
CA GLN A 80 21.22 1.50 -4.19
C GLN A 80 21.93 0.15 -4.10
N LEU A 81 21.68 -0.63 -3.05
CA LEU A 81 22.23 -1.97 -2.90
C LEU A 81 21.71 -2.94 -3.98
N GLN A 82 20.42 -2.86 -4.33
CA GLN A 82 19.85 -3.66 -5.42
C GLN A 82 20.49 -3.32 -6.77
N VAL A 83 20.69 -2.04 -7.09
CA VAL A 83 21.36 -1.62 -8.32
C VAL A 83 22.82 -2.07 -8.33
N ALA A 84 23.53 -1.94 -7.21
CA ALA A 84 24.91 -2.41 -7.09
C ALA A 84 25.02 -3.93 -7.26
N ALA A 85 24.10 -4.70 -6.66
CA ALA A 85 24.05 -6.15 -6.80
C ALA A 85 23.75 -6.59 -8.24
N ALA A 86 22.81 -5.94 -8.93
CA ALA A 86 22.52 -6.20 -10.34
C ALA A 86 23.72 -5.89 -11.24
N ALA A 87 24.40 -4.76 -11.02
CA ALA A 87 25.61 -4.41 -11.77
C ALA A 87 26.75 -5.42 -11.53
N ALA A 88 26.94 -5.88 -10.29
CA ALA A 88 27.92 -6.91 -9.95
C ALA A 88 27.60 -8.27 -10.62
N ALA A 89 26.33 -8.67 -10.66
CA ALA A 89 25.91 -9.89 -11.37
C ALA A 89 26.19 -9.80 -12.87
N ILE A 90 25.89 -8.67 -13.52
CA ILE A 90 26.21 -8.45 -14.93
C ILE A 90 27.72 -8.51 -15.15
N ALA A 91 28.53 -7.82 -14.34
CA ALA A 91 29.98 -7.84 -14.43
C ALA A 91 30.58 -9.24 -14.23
N ALA A 92 30.01 -10.05 -13.33
CA ALA A 92 30.44 -11.43 -13.11
C ALA A 92 30.17 -12.33 -14.32
N THR A 93 29.02 -12.17 -15.00
CA THR A 93 28.73 -12.95 -16.22
C THR A 93 29.66 -12.60 -17.38
N VAL A 94 30.01 -11.32 -17.56
CA VAL A 94 30.95 -10.88 -18.60
C VAL A 94 32.39 -11.26 -18.24
N GLY A 95 32.80 -11.08 -16.98
CA GLY A 95 34.16 -11.40 -16.52
C GLY A 95 34.49 -12.90 -16.60
N LEU A 96 33.52 -13.77 -16.34
CA LEU A 96 33.74 -15.23 -16.41
C LEU A 96 33.88 -15.72 -17.87
N SER A 97 33.22 -15.05 -18.81
CA SER A 97 33.33 -15.38 -20.25
C SER A 97 34.70 -15.04 -20.85
N ALA A 98 35.42 -14.06 -20.29
CA ALA A 98 36.78 -13.70 -20.72
C ALA A 98 37.85 -14.71 -20.25
N VAL A 99 37.62 -15.42 -19.14
CA VAL A 99 38.58 -16.40 -18.59
C VAL A 99 38.36 -17.81 -19.16
N VAL A 100 37.13 -18.17 -19.53
CA VAL A 100 36.81 -19.50 -20.10
C VAL A 100 37.02 -19.54 -21.63
N GLY A 101 36.95 -18.40 -22.32
CA GLY A 101 37.16 -18.30 -23.77
C GLY A 101 38.58 -18.63 -24.25
N THR A 102 39.59 -18.69 -23.37
CA THR A 102 40.96 -19.07 -23.72
C THR A 102 41.25 -20.57 -23.60
N LEU A 103 40.35 -21.39 -23.02
CA LEU A 103 40.66 -22.79 -22.70
C LEU A 103 39.62 -23.85 -23.11
N GLY A 104 38.47 -23.51 -23.70
CA GLY A 104 37.49 -24.56 -23.99
C GLY A 104 36.42 -24.22 -25.01
N SER A 105 36.65 -24.65 -26.25
CA SER A 105 35.57 -24.90 -27.21
C SER A 105 34.79 -26.14 -26.74
N ALA A 106 33.71 -25.93 -25.98
CA ALA A 106 32.69 -26.94 -25.74
C ALA A 106 31.31 -26.27 -25.68
N ARG A 107 30.50 -26.54 -26.70
CA ARG A 107 29.08 -26.18 -26.75
C ARG A 107 28.29 -27.13 -25.85
N THR A 108 27.56 -26.59 -24.88
CA THR A 108 26.29 -27.09 -24.30
C THR A 108 25.83 -26.06 -23.27
N THR A 109 24.58 -25.69 -23.03
CA THR A 109 23.23 -26.00 -23.52
C THR A 109 22.36 -24.94 -22.84
N SER A 110 21.38 -24.41 -23.55
CA SER A 110 20.34 -23.54 -23.00
C SER A 110 19.59 -24.23 -21.85
N GLY A 111 19.33 -23.52 -20.76
CA GLY A 111 18.50 -24.00 -19.66
C GLY A 111 18.29 -22.93 -18.59
N ASP A 112 17.05 -22.47 -18.50
CA ASP A 112 16.42 -21.83 -17.33
C ASP A 112 16.75 -20.37 -17.01
N ALA A 113 16.23 -19.51 -17.90
CA ALA A 113 15.57 -18.29 -17.46
C ALA A 113 14.27 -18.65 -16.72
N GLN A 114 14.32 -18.82 -15.40
CA GLN A 114 13.11 -18.85 -14.57
C GLN A 114 13.21 -17.86 -13.40
N ALA A 115 12.57 -16.72 -13.64
CA ALA A 115 11.64 -16.05 -12.74
C ALA A 115 11.95 -16.06 -11.23
N LEU A 116 12.48 -14.94 -10.75
CA LEU A 116 12.01 -14.32 -9.50
C LEU A 116 11.52 -12.90 -9.80
N ALA A 117 10.42 -12.84 -10.54
CA ALA A 117 9.45 -11.78 -10.38
C ALA A 117 8.38 -12.30 -9.41
N GLY A 118 8.33 -11.75 -8.21
CA GLY A 118 7.41 -12.13 -7.13
C GLY A 118 8.17 -12.14 -5.80
N ALA A 119 7.86 -11.33 -4.80
CA ALA A 119 6.61 -10.68 -4.48
C ALA A 119 6.83 -9.20 -4.13
N SER A 120 6.14 -8.33 -4.86
CA SER A 120 5.62 -7.11 -4.26
C SER A 120 4.51 -7.54 -3.32
N GLU A 121 4.76 -7.55 -2.02
CA GLU A 121 3.70 -7.34 -1.04
C GLU A 121 4.21 -6.40 0.05
N PRO A 122 3.72 -5.15 0.06
CA PRO A 122 3.61 -4.41 1.30
C PRO A 122 2.13 -4.26 1.63
N ILE A 123 1.39 -5.37 1.78
CA ILE A 123 0.18 -5.41 2.62
C ILE A 123 0.61 -5.88 4.02
N ALA A 124 1.58 -5.19 4.60
CA ALA A 124 2.01 -5.38 5.98
C ALA A 124 1.59 -4.18 6.84
N LEU A 125 0.36 -3.71 6.64
CA LEU A 125 -0.31 -2.75 7.52
C LEU A 125 -1.71 -3.26 7.87
N ARG A 126 -1.77 -4.44 8.48
CA ARG A 126 -2.91 -4.87 9.32
C ARG A 126 -2.42 -5.57 10.60
N ASN A 127 -1.33 -5.07 11.19
CA ASN A 127 -0.98 -5.44 12.56
C ASN A 127 -1.09 -4.19 13.45
N PRO A 128 -2.23 -4.01 14.16
CA PRO A 128 -2.46 -2.84 15.00
C PRO A 128 -1.43 -2.71 16.14
N GLU A 129 -0.82 -3.82 16.59
CA GLU A 129 0.24 -3.77 17.60
C GLU A 129 1.56 -3.23 17.05
N ALA A 130 1.86 -3.53 15.78
CA ALA A 130 3.03 -3.00 15.10
C ALA A 130 2.91 -1.49 14.86
N GLU A 131 1.70 -1.04 14.50
CA GLU A 131 1.35 0.37 14.36
C GLU A 131 1.46 1.12 15.69
N LEU A 132 0.90 0.56 16.77
CA LEU A 132 0.97 1.16 18.11
C LEU A 132 2.42 1.29 18.60
N LYS A 133 3.26 0.27 18.39
CA LYS A 133 4.69 0.30 18.74
C LYS A 133 5.46 1.36 17.93
N LEU A 134 5.10 1.58 16.67
CA LEU A 134 5.71 2.63 15.84
C LEU A 134 5.33 4.02 16.35
N LEU A 135 4.06 4.25 16.68
CA LEU A 135 3.58 5.52 17.23
C LEU A 135 4.25 5.83 18.57
N GLN A 136 4.35 4.86 19.48
CA GLN A 136 5.03 5.01 20.78
C GLN A 136 6.52 5.37 20.65
N ARG A 137 7.23 4.79 19.67
CA ARG A 137 8.64 5.13 19.39
C ARG A 137 8.78 6.56 18.86
N ALA A 138 7.89 6.99 17.98
CA ALA A 138 7.90 8.34 17.40
C ALA A 138 7.60 9.42 18.46
N THR A 139 6.73 9.13 19.43
CA THR A 139 6.47 10.03 20.56
C THR A 139 7.62 10.04 21.57
N GLY A 140 8.28 8.90 21.79
CA GLY A 140 9.42 8.79 22.71
C GLY A 140 10.72 9.45 22.23
N SER A 141 10.89 9.64 20.92
CA SER A 141 12.02 10.43 20.38
C SER A 141 11.76 11.94 20.49
N ARG A 142 10.50 12.37 20.32
CA ARG A 142 10.07 13.76 20.52
C ARG A 142 10.23 14.23 21.97
N SER A 143 9.95 13.38 22.95
CA SER A 143 10.14 13.73 24.37
C SER A 143 11.62 13.92 24.74
N ARG A 144 12.54 13.12 24.16
CA ARG A 144 13.99 13.30 24.37
C ARG A 144 14.53 14.60 23.76
N LEU A 145 14.09 14.97 22.56
CA LEU A 145 14.44 16.26 21.93
C LEU A 145 13.92 17.46 22.74
N ALA A 146 12.69 17.36 23.28
CA ALA A 146 12.12 18.41 24.13
C ALA A 146 12.84 18.56 25.50
N ILE A 147 13.36 17.47 26.06
CA ILE A 147 14.15 17.48 27.31
C ILE A 147 15.53 18.12 27.07
N HIS A 148 16.21 17.77 25.97
CA HIS A 148 17.51 18.37 25.64
C HIS A 148 17.42 19.88 25.33
N ALA A 149 16.33 20.34 24.70
CA ALA A 149 16.13 21.76 24.43
C ALA A 149 15.92 22.61 25.70
N ARG A 150 15.48 22.01 26.82
CA ARG A 150 15.31 22.71 28.11
C ARG A 150 16.56 22.74 28.99
N GLN A 151 17.55 21.89 28.71
CA GLN A 151 18.81 21.82 29.47
C GLN A 151 19.92 22.69 28.86
N ALA A 152 19.64 23.42 27.79
CA ALA A 152 20.56 24.32 27.10
C ALA A 152 20.29 25.82 27.36
N LEU A 153 19.51 26.12 28.40
CA LEU A 153 19.27 27.46 28.97
C LEU A 153 19.75 27.46 30.43
#